data_AF-A0AA35L8H4-F1
#
_entry.id   AF-A0AA35L8H4-F1
#
_cell.length_a   1.000
_cell.length_b   1.000
_cell.length_c   1.000
_cell.angle_alpha   90.00
_cell.angle_beta   90.00
_cell.angle_gamma   90.00
#
_symmetry.space_group_name_H-M   'P 1'
#
loop_
_entity.id
_entity.type
_entity.pdbx_description
1 polymer ?
#
loop_
_entity_poly.entity_id
_entity_poly.type
_entity_poly.pdbx_seq_one_letter_code
_entity_poly.pdbx_strand_id
1 'polypeptide(L)'
;MGATGWTRTRLCRLACTVGVFFLLLLCFSSLRFQLPNSTCVWGVRPCRWFGGMPLSKEDAERKPPPSASPPSAATGAALLLQTPSEPQDLGEGFRIVRLQRAFAASLTPSGQILIREYLSGWKELIKFMDSLGAAFGLISGETRTKIAILQENQRGPHGAHYRTLQSMVRFELARGLVGFQSLPAGRPPSGCRTFLRLHRALKWLELFLRKLGTSPEDADPSRMCADAYQEALAPYHSWWVRQAAALAFLAMPSRRELYHILSAGGGEEGKGPRRLLDTVRSIAHVYNATQELYAAHGMLALP
;
A
#
# COMPACT_ATOMS: atom_id res chain seq x y z
N MET A 1 22.07 -15.41 51.17
CA MET A 1 21.18 -14.41 50.51
C MET A 1 22.05 -13.53 49.62
N GLY A 2 21.85 -13.48 48.30
CA GLY A 2 22.66 -12.57 47.46
C GLY A 2 22.75 -12.82 45.94
N ALA A 3 22.06 -13.79 45.34
CA ALA A 3 22.26 -14.11 43.91
C ALA A 3 21.16 -13.62 42.94
N THR A 4 20.03 -13.09 43.43
CA THR A 4 18.87 -12.74 42.57
C THR A 4 18.83 -11.29 42.09
N GLY A 5 19.70 -10.42 42.64
CA GLY A 5 19.72 -8.99 42.29
C GLY A 5 20.43 -8.68 40.96
N TRP A 6 21.47 -9.45 40.60
CA TRP A 6 22.42 -9.06 39.55
C TRP A 6 21.93 -9.32 38.12
N THR A 7 21.11 -10.35 37.92
CA THR A 7 20.52 -10.71 36.62
C THR A 7 19.41 -9.75 36.22
N ARG A 8 18.61 -9.27 37.17
CA ARG A 8 17.53 -8.30 36.96
C ARG A 8 18.07 -6.93 36.50
N THR A 9 19.22 -6.50 37.02
CA THR A 9 19.83 -5.22 36.62
C THR A 9 20.41 -5.26 35.20
N ARG A 10 20.87 -6.43 34.72
CA ARG A 10 21.38 -6.59 33.35
C ARG A 10 20.25 -6.61 32.31
N LEU A 11 19.13 -7.27 32.61
CA LEU A 11 17.93 -7.24 31.76
C LEU A 11 17.32 -5.84 31.67
N CYS A 12 17.24 -5.09 32.78
CA CYS A 12 16.78 -3.70 32.75
C CYS A 12 17.71 -2.80 31.91
N ARG A 13 19.03 -2.97 32.02
CA ARG A 13 19.99 -2.19 31.21
C ARG A 13 19.85 -2.52 29.72
N LEU A 14 19.71 -3.79 29.36
CA LEU A 14 19.49 -4.19 27.97
C LEU A 14 18.17 -3.62 27.42
N ALA A 15 17.08 -3.74 28.17
CA ALA A 15 15.77 -3.21 27.78
C ALA A 15 15.77 -1.68 27.63
N CYS A 16 16.47 -0.96 28.53
CA CYS A 16 16.67 0.48 28.40
C CYS A 16 17.52 0.84 27.18
N THR A 17 18.59 0.10 26.88
CA THR A 17 19.41 0.38 25.68
C THR A 17 18.68 0.10 24.37
N VAL A 18 17.85 -0.95 24.32
CA VAL A 18 17.02 -1.26 23.16
C VAL A 18 15.90 -0.22 22.99
N GLY A 19 15.27 0.20 24.10
CA GLY A 19 14.26 1.26 24.08
C GLY A 19 14.81 2.62 23.65
N VAL A 20 15.99 3.01 24.14
CA VAL A 20 16.68 4.23 23.72
C VAL A 20 17.11 4.16 22.26
N PHE A 21 17.59 2.99 21.79
CA PHE A 21 17.91 2.80 20.37
C PHE A 21 16.67 2.90 19.47
N PHE A 22 15.53 2.36 19.91
CA PHE A 22 14.26 2.49 19.19
C PHE A 22 13.75 3.93 19.17
N LEU A 23 13.86 4.65 20.29
CA LEU A 23 13.56 6.08 20.38
C LEU A 23 14.48 6.93 19.51
N LEU A 24 15.78 6.62 19.46
CA LEU A 24 16.74 7.31 18.60
C LEU A 24 16.50 7.02 17.12
N LEU A 25 16.12 5.80 16.75
CA LEU A 25 15.71 5.46 15.38
C LEU A 25 14.42 6.20 14.99
N LEU A 26 13.42 6.24 15.87
CA LEU A 26 12.19 7.00 15.67
C LEU A 26 12.49 8.50 15.55
N CYS A 27 13.38 9.04 16.38
CA CYS A 27 13.79 10.43 16.34
C CYS A 27 14.61 10.77 15.08
N PHE A 28 15.51 9.88 14.64
CA PHE A 28 16.26 10.03 13.38
C PHE A 28 15.35 9.93 12.14
N SER A 29 14.32 9.08 12.18
CA SER A 29 13.30 9.07 11.13
C SER A 29 12.48 10.35 11.13
N SER A 30 12.13 10.89 12.29
CA SER A 30 11.41 12.17 12.41
C SER A 30 12.25 13.38 11.99
N LEU A 31 13.57 13.39 12.26
CA LEU A 31 14.49 14.44 11.82
C LEU A 31 14.72 14.44 10.31
N ARG A 32 14.62 13.27 9.64
CA ARG A 32 14.65 13.21 8.16
C ARG A 32 13.32 13.59 7.50
N PHE A 33 12.24 13.74 8.27
CA PHE A 33 10.92 14.19 7.81
C PHE A 33 10.69 15.70 7.97
N GLN A 34 11.68 16.45 8.48
CA GLN A 34 11.70 17.92 8.42
C GLN A 34 12.56 18.43 7.26
N LEU A 35 12.28 17.93 6.05
CA LEU A 35 12.38 18.76 4.84
C LEU A 35 10.95 19.17 4.49
N PRO A 36 10.69 20.41 4.03
CA PRO A 36 9.34 20.97 4.09
C PRO A 36 8.38 20.15 3.22
N ASN A 37 7.39 19.55 3.86
CA ASN A 37 6.17 19.09 3.22
C ASN A 37 5.40 20.32 2.75
N SER A 38 5.76 20.85 1.58
CA SER A 38 4.90 21.79 0.86
C SER A 38 3.74 21.01 0.26
N THR A 39 2.71 20.82 1.08
CA THR A 39 1.39 20.34 0.68
C THR A 39 0.74 21.38 -0.25
N CYS A 40 0.50 21.02 -1.50
CA CYS A 40 -0.57 21.64 -2.29
C CYS A 40 -1.65 20.58 -2.47
N VAL A 41 -2.61 20.60 -1.54
CA VAL A 41 -3.89 19.91 -1.66
C VAL A 41 -4.67 20.58 -2.79
N TRP A 42 -4.98 19.81 -3.84
CA TRP A 42 -5.73 20.28 -4.98
C TRP A 42 -7.23 20.36 -4.62
N GLY A 43 -7.74 21.58 -4.53
CA GLY A 43 -9.14 21.92 -4.36
C GLY A 43 -9.38 23.38 -4.73
N VAL A 44 -9.83 23.61 -5.97
CA VAL A 44 -10.42 24.86 -6.50
C VAL A 44 -9.52 26.14 -6.45
N ARG A 45 -8.54 26.21 -7.37
CA ARG A 45 -7.93 27.37 -8.11
C ARG A 45 -6.39 27.27 -8.23
N PRO A 46 -5.76 27.84 -9.28
CA PRO A 46 -4.41 27.46 -9.70
C PRO A 46 -3.30 28.14 -8.88
N CYS A 47 -2.28 27.36 -8.50
CA CYS A 47 -1.04 27.88 -7.92
C CYS A 47 -0.32 28.76 -8.95
N ARG A 48 -0.13 30.03 -8.60
CA ARG A 48 0.73 30.97 -9.34
C ARG A 48 2.13 30.93 -8.72
N TRP A 49 3.14 30.96 -9.59
CA TRP A 49 4.56 31.34 -9.33
C TRP A 49 5.54 30.18 -9.01
N PHE A 50 6.70 29.94 -9.67
CA PHE A 50 7.65 30.72 -10.51
C PHE A 50 7.88 30.13 -11.92
N GLY A 51 7.96 31.02 -12.93
CA GLY A 51 8.48 30.69 -14.27
C GLY A 51 7.82 31.43 -15.45
N GLY A 52 7.43 32.70 -15.29
CA GLY A 52 6.98 33.53 -16.41
C GLY A 52 8.10 34.42 -16.93
N MET A 53 8.51 34.25 -18.20
CA MET A 53 9.19 35.30 -18.97
C MET A 53 8.23 36.49 -19.16
N PRO A 54 8.71 37.75 -19.13
CA PRO A 54 7.83 38.91 -19.18
C PRO A 54 7.35 39.17 -20.62
N LEU A 55 6.03 39.29 -20.79
CA LEU A 55 5.43 39.96 -21.94
C LEU A 55 5.28 41.46 -21.60
N SER A 56 5.62 42.28 -22.58
CA SER A 56 5.77 43.73 -22.53
C SER A 56 4.50 44.47 -22.10
N LYS A 57 4.71 45.62 -21.44
CA LYS A 57 3.70 46.60 -21.07
C LYS A 57 3.03 47.19 -22.31
N GLU A 58 1.75 46.91 -22.49
CA GLU A 58 0.74 47.82 -23.06
C GLU A 58 -0.64 47.20 -22.74
N ASP A 59 -1.66 48.07 -22.61
CA ASP A 59 -3.06 47.78 -22.27
C ASP A 59 -3.40 47.62 -20.78
N ALA A 60 -3.07 48.66 -20.02
CA ALA A 60 -3.74 48.95 -18.75
C ALA A 60 -4.89 49.95 -18.97
N GLU A 61 -6.07 49.51 -19.45
CA GLU A 61 -7.30 50.32 -19.27
C GLU A 61 -8.61 49.53 -19.57
N ARG A 62 -9.30 49.02 -18.53
CA ARG A 62 -10.78 49.04 -18.50
C ARG A 62 -11.38 48.73 -17.13
N LYS A 63 -12.15 49.69 -16.61
CA LYS A 63 -13.00 49.68 -15.40
C LYS A 63 -14.21 48.73 -15.54
N PRO A 64 -14.73 48.14 -14.44
CA PRO A 64 -16.04 47.47 -14.43
C PRO A 64 -17.18 48.41 -13.93
N PRO A 65 -18.45 48.22 -14.36
CA PRO A 65 -19.61 48.96 -13.84
C PRO A 65 -20.35 48.21 -12.70
N PRO A 66 -21.29 48.87 -11.99
CA PRO A 66 -21.66 48.54 -10.61
C PRO A 66 -22.93 47.67 -10.43
N SER A 67 -23.08 47.26 -9.17
CA SER A 67 -24.10 46.45 -8.48
C SER A 67 -25.58 46.81 -8.70
N ALA A 68 -26.44 45.79 -8.64
CA ALA A 68 -27.84 45.89 -8.23
C ALA A 68 -28.21 44.72 -7.29
N SER A 69 -28.93 45.02 -6.21
CA SER A 69 -29.42 44.09 -5.17
C SER A 69 -30.93 43.78 -5.38
N PRO A 70 -31.62 43.00 -4.50
CA PRO A 70 -32.09 41.63 -4.75
C PRO A 70 -33.63 41.51 -4.89
N PRO A 71 -34.18 40.29 -5.02
CA PRO A 71 -35.38 39.99 -4.23
C PRO A 71 -35.42 38.60 -3.55
N SER A 72 -35.99 38.66 -2.34
CA SER A 72 -36.85 37.76 -1.57
C SER A 72 -36.93 36.24 -1.85
N ALA A 73 -36.86 35.53 -0.72
CA ALA A 73 -37.20 34.16 -0.41
C ALA A 73 -38.36 33.50 -1.19
N ALA A 74 -38.11 32.26 -1.63
CA ALA A 74 -39.11 31.20 -1.66
C ALA A 74 -38.45 29.82 -1.45
N THR A 75 -38.99 29.12 -0.48
CA THR A 75 -38.73 27.78 0.03
C THR A 75 -38.82 26.69 -1.06
N GLY A 76 -37.91 25.71 -1.06
CA GLY A 76 -38.12 24.49 -1.86
C GLY A 76 -36.88 23.64 -2.16
N ALA A 77 -36.55 22.74 -1.23
CA ALA A 77 -35.86 21.47 -1.44
C ALA A 77 -34.57 21.45 -2.30
N ALA A 78 -33.43 21.65 -1.64
CA ALA A 78 -32.13 21.27 -2.17
C ALA A 78 -32.06 19.73 -2.32
N LEU A 79 -32.18 19.26 -3.57
CA LEU A 79 -31.81 17.91 -3.97
C LEU A 79 -30.29 17.80 -3.84
N LEU A 80 -29.82 17.32 -2.68
CA LEU A 80 -28.43 16.94 -2.47
C LEU A 80 -28.09 15.81 -3.45
N LEU A 81 -27.38 16.13 -4.53
CA LEU A 81 -26.59 15.16 -5.27
C LEU A 81 -25.49 14.65 -4.34
N GLN A 82 -25.84 13.66 -3.54
CA GLN A 82 -24.89 12.81 -2.85
C GLN A 82 -24.14 12.03 -3.92
N THR A 83 -22.87 12.37 -4.10
CA THR A 83 -21.92 11.44 -4.70
C THR A 83 -21.87 10.21 -3.80
N PRO A 84 -21.94 8.96 -4.33
CA PRO A 84 -21.78 7.79 -3.50
C PRO A 84 -20.34 7.75 -2.99
N SER A 85 -20.14 8.16 -1.74
CA SER A 85 -18.95 7.79 -0.98
C SER A 85 -18.97 6.26 -0.85
N GLU A 86 -17.98 5.58 -1.43
CA GLU A 86 -17.78 4.16 -1.15
C GLU A 86 -17.73 3.97 0.38
N PRO A 87 -18.49 3.01 0.94
CA PRO A 87 -18.40 2.69 2.36
C PRO A 87 -16.94 2.39 2.71
N GLN A 88 -16.37 3.16 3.64
CA GLN A 88 -15.09 2.83 4.22
C GLN A 88 -15.25 1.56 5.04
N ASP A 89 -14.87 0.43 4.44
CA ASP A 89 -14.83 -0.94 4.99
C ASP A 89 -13.76 -1.10 6.10
N LEU A 90 -13.85 -0.25 7.13
CA LEU A 90 -12.95 -0.25 8.29
C LEU A 90 -13.53 -0.98 9.50
N GLY A 91 -14.75 -1.52 9.40
CA GLY A 91 -15.45 -2.18 10.50
C GLY A 91 -15.45 -3.71 10.47
N GLU A 92 -15.10 -4.34 9.34
CA GLU A 92 -15.17 -5.80 9.20
C GLU A 92 -13.76 -6.43 9.23
N GLY A 93 -13.59 -7.46 10.07
CA GLY A 93 -12.34 -8.22 10.18
C GLY A 93 -11.94 -8.96 8.91
N PHE A 94 -10.70 -9.45 8.90
CA PHE A 94 -10.12 -10.21 7.79
C PHE A 94 -10.93 -11.47 7.45
N ARG A 95 -11.12 -11.74 6.16
CA ARG A 95 -11.75 -12.94 5.61
C ARG A 95 -10.99 -13.43 4.39
N ILE A 96 -10.39 -14.61 4.51
CA ILE A 96 -9.61 -15.24 3.43
C ILE A 96 -10.42 -15.44 2.13
N VAL A 97 -11.73 -15.63 2.22
CA VAL A 97 -12.61 -15.78 1.05
C VAL A 97 -12.74 -14.47 0.26
N ARG A 98 -12.77 -13.31 0.95
CA ARG A 98 -12.79 -12.00 0.26
C ARG A 98 -11.49 -11.75 -0.47
N LEU A 99 -10.38 -12.08 0.19
CA LEU A 99 -9.05 -12.01 -0.37
C LEU A 99 -8.94 -12.84 -1.65
N GLN A 100 -9.33 -14.11 -1.57
CA GLN A 100 -9.32 -15.04 -2.70
C GLN A 100 -10.17 -14.53 -3.87
N ARG A 101 -11.40 -14.07 -3.60
CA ARG A 101 -12.31 -13.56 -4.63
C ARG A 101 -11.78 -12.29 -5.28
N ALA A 102 -11.24 -11.36 -4.50
CA ALA A 102 -10.70 -10.10 -5.02
C ALA A 102 -9.54 -10.34 -5.98
N PHE A 103 -8.56 -11.19 -5.61
CA PHE A 103 -7.46 -11.53 -6.52
C PHE A 103 -7.91 -12.38 -7.71
N ALA A 104 -8.86 -13.30 -7.54
CA ALA A 104 -9.43 -14.04 -8.67
C ALA A 104 -10.13 -13.10 -9.67
N ALA A 105 -10.90 -12.12 -9.19
CA ALA A 105 -11.60 -11.15 -10.02
C ALA A 105 -10.64 -10.11 -10.65
N SER A 106 -9.44 -9.95 -10.12
CA SER A 106 -8.47 -8.97 -10.61
C SER A 106 -7.86 -9.33 -11.96
N LEU A 107 -7.98 -10.57 -12.44
CA LEU A 107 -7.51 -11.00 -13.75
C LEU A 107 -8.72 -11.43 -14.60
N THR A 108 -8.95 -10.74 -15.71
CA THR A 108 -10.04 -11.08 -16.63
C THR A 108 -9.68 -12.29 -17.50
N PRO A 109 -10.67 -12.98 -18.10
CA PRO A 109 -10.41 -14.03 -19.09
C PRO A 109 -9.59 -13.55 -20.30
N SER A 110 -9.65 -12.26 -20.61
CA SER A 110 -8.87 -11.60 -21.68
C SER A 110 -7.45 -11.18 -21.25
N GLY A 111 -7.00 -11.59 -20.04
CA GLY A 111 -5.67 -11.29 -19.52
C GLY A 111 -5.47 -9.85 -19.06
N GLN A 112 -6.55 -9.06 -18.88
CA GLN A 112 -6.46 -7.70 -18.34
C GLN A 112 -6.43 -7.75 -16.81
N ILE A 113 -5.56 -6.93 -16.20
CA ILE A 113 -5.44 -6.85 -14.74
C ILE A 113 -6.21 -5.63 -14.27
N LEU A 114 -7.35 -5.85 -13.62
CA LEU A 114 -8.21 -4.80 -13.10
C LEU A 114 -7.64 -4.24 -11.79
N ILE A 115 -7.30 -2.95 -11.79
CA ILE A 115 -6.60 -2.33 -10.67
C ILE A 115 -7.52 -2.25 -9.44
N ARG A 116 -8.82 -1.99 -9.61
CA ARG A 116 -9.76 -1.86 -8.48
C ARG A 116 -9.84 -3.14 -7.64
N GLU A 117 -10.01 -4.27 -8.30
CA GLU A 117 -10.12 -5.60 -7.70
C GLU A 117 -8.78 -6.03 -7.09
N TYR A 118 -7.66 -5.73 -7.77
CA TYR A 118 -6.32 -5.94 -7.23
C TYR A 118 -6.11 -5.17 -5.91
N LEU A 119 -6.50 -3.88 -5.87
CA LEU A 119 -6.42 -3.07 -4.67
C LEU A 119 -7.39 -3.52 -3.58
N SER A 120 -8.55 -4.08 -3.95
CA SER A 120 -9.45 -4.72 -2.98
C SER A 120 -8.79 -5.92 -2.31
N GLY A 121 -8.05 -6.75 -3.07
CA GLY A 121 -7.24 -7.83 -2.51
C GLY A 121 -6.21 -7.31 -1.50
N TRP A 122 -5.49 -6.24 -1.85
CA TRP A 122 -4.53 -5.60 -0.95
C TRP A 122 -5.14 -4.98 0.30
N LYS A 123 -6.35 -4.39 0.22
CA LYS A 123 -7.07 -3.91 1.40
C LYS A 123 -7.40 -5.06 2.35
N GLU A 124 -7.80 -6.20 1.82
CA GLU A 124 -8.07 -7.39 2.65
C GLU A 124 -6.77 -7.95 3.26
N LEU A 125 -5.65 -7.88 2.54
CA LEU A 125 -4.32 -8.21 3.09
C LEU A 125 -3.86 -7.29 4.21
N ILE A 126 -4.20 -6.01 4.14
CA ILE A 126 -3.93 -5.08 5.23
C ILE A 126 -4.63 -5.53 6.50
N LYS A 127 -5.90 -5.94 6.42
CA LYS A 127 -6.63 -6.47 7.58
C LYS A 127 -5.96 -7.72 8.15
N PHE A 128 -5.46 -8.60 7.28
CA PHE A 128 -4.66 -9.76 7.72
C PHE A 128 -3.41 -9.31 8.46
N MET A 129 -2.61 -8.40 7.89
CA MET A 129 -1.40 -7.90 8.53
C MET A 129 -1.69 -7.20 9.87
N ASP A 130 -2.75 -6.40 9.96
CA ASP A 130 -3.15 -5.75 11.21
C ASP A 130 -3.55 -6.77 12.28
N SER A 131 -4.18 -7.88 11.89
CA SER A 131 -4.53 -8.97 12.80
C SER A 131 -3.34 -9.77 13.32
N LEU A 132 -2.14 -9.63 12.72
CA LEU A 132 -0.90 -10.20 13.26
C LEU A 132 -0.34 -9.39 14.44
N GLY A 133 -0.86 -8.19 14.67
CA GLY A 133 -0.47 -7.31 15.78
C GLY A 133 0.43 -6.14 15.37
N ALA A 134 0.77 -5.31 16.36
CA ALA A 134 1.37 -3.99 16.15
C ALA A 134 2.74 -4.02 15.42
N ALA A 135 3.48 -5.13 15.51
CA ALA A 135 4.77 -5.29 14.83
C ALA A 135 4.65 -5.18 13.30
N PHE A 136 3.48 -5.48 12.74
CA PHE A 136 3.20 -5.38 11.30
C PHE A 136 2.61 -4.03 10.88
N GLY A 137 2.35 -3.13 11.82
CA GLY A 137 1.69 -1.83 11.56
C GLY A 137 2.46 -0.91 10.61
N LEU A 138 3.79 -0.93 10.66
CA LEU A 138 4.62 -0.17 9.71
C LEU A 138 4.49 -0.70 8.28
N ILE A 139 4.45 -2.02 8.13
CA ILE A 139 4.32 -2.70 6.83
C ILE A 139 2.93 -2.42 6.24
N SER A 140 1.88 -2.55 7.07
CA SER A 140 0.51 -2.27 6.64
C SER A 140 0.32 -0.78 6.33
N GLY A 141 0.94 0.13 7.10
CA GLY A 141 0.93 1.57 6.85
C GLY A 141 1.54 1.94 5.50
N GLU A 142 2.71 1.40 5.19
CA GLU A 142 3.41 1.61 3.92
C GLU A 142 2.58 1.12 2.72
N THR A 143 1.94 -0.05 2.89
CA THR A 143 1.04 -0.64 1.89
C THR A 143 -0.18 0.25 1.65
N ARG A 144 -0.80 0.79 2.71
CA ARG A 144 -1.93 1.74 2.59
C ARG A 144 -1.56 2.97 1.78
N THR A 145 -0.36 3.54 2.00
CA THR A 145 0.11 4.69 1.23
C THR A 145 0.18 4.39 -0.27
N LYS A 146 0.66 3.21 -0.67
CA LYS A 146 0.72 2.81 -2.09
C LYS A 146 -0.65 2.60 -2.71
N ILE A 147 -1.56 1.97 -1.97
CA ILE A 147 -2.95 1.83 -2.40
C ILE A 147 -3.56 3.21 -2.60
N ALA A 148 -3.36 4.14 -1.66
CA ALA A 148 -3.90 5.49 -1.75
C ALA A 148 -3.40 6.24 -3.00
N ILE A 149 -2.12 6.13 -3.36
CA ILE A 149 -1.56 6.71 -4.59
C ILE A 149 -2.30 6.19 -5.83
N LEU A 150 -2.51 4.87 -5.93
CA LEU A 150 -3.18 4.27 -7.08
C LEU A 150 -4.67 4.63 -7.13
N GLN A 151 -5.34 4.70 -5.97
CA GLN A 151 -6.74 5.12 -5.90
C GLN A 151 -6.90 6.61 -6.25
N GLU A 152 -5.94 7.46 -5.88
CA GLU A 152 -5.97 8.88 -6.26
C GLU A 152 -5.82 9.03 -7.77
N ASN A 153 -4.90 8.28 -8.39
CA ASN A 153 -4.80 8.23 -9.85
C ASN A 153 -6.10 7.77 -10.53
N GLN A 154 -6.83 6.82 -9.92
CA GLN A 154 -8.15 6.38 -10.41
C GLN A 154 -9.24 7.45 -10.29
N ARG A 155 -9.18 8.33 -9.29
CA ARG A 155 -10.15 9.42 -9.08
C ARG A 155 -9.79 10.71 -9.82
N GLY A 156 -8.53 10.86 -10.20
CA GLY A 156 -8.03 12.05 -10.88
C GLY A 156 -8.52 12.21 -12.33
N PRO A 157 -8.13 13.30 -13.01
CA PRO A 157 -8.57 13.64 -14.37
C PRO A 157 -8.26 12.56 -15.42
N HIS A 158 -7.26 11.72 -15.17
CA HIS A 158 -6.84 10.64 -16.06
C HIS A 158 -7.29 9.25 -15.56
N GLY A 159 -8.24 9.19 -14.63
CA GLY A 159 -8.67 7.96 -13.96
C GLY A 159 -9.09 6.81 -14.88
N ALA A 160 -9.64 7.13 -16.06
CA ALA A 160 -9.99 6.13 -17.08
C ALA A 160 -8.80 5.26 -17.52
N HIS A 161 -7.58 5.82 -17.51
CA HIS A 161 -6.36 5.08 -17.84
C HIS A 161 -5.89 4.16 -16.72
N TYR A 162 -6.36 4.34 -15.49
CA TYR A 162 -6.05 3.51 -14.32
C TYR A 162 -7.11 2.45 -14.04
N ARG A 163 -7.89 2.06 -15.07
CA ARG A 163 -8.84 0.94 -14.98
C ARG A 163 -8.12 -0.41 -15.01
N THR A 164 -7.25 -0.63 -15.99
CA THR A 164 -6.40 -1.82 -16.06
C THR A 164 -4.93 -1.45 -15.92
N LEU A 165 -4.12 -2.40 -15.47
CA LEU A 165 -2.66 -2.24 -15.43
C LEU A 165 -2.09 -1.97 -16.82
N GLN A 166 -2.62 -2.65 -17.84
CA GLN A 166 -2.22 -2.45 -19.24
C GLN A 166 -2.52 -1.04 -19.73
N SER A 167 -3.72 -0.50 -19.45
CA SER A 167 -4.04 0.88 -19.84
C SER A 167 -3.17 1.90 -19.09
N MET A 168 -2.84 1.63 -17.82
CA MET A 168 -1.96 2.47 -17.02
C MET A 168 -0.55 2.49 -17.61
N VAL A 169 0.03 1.32 -17.91
CA VAL A 169 1.36 1.19 -18.50
C VAL A 169 1.45 1.95 -19.82
N ARG A 170 0.48 1.76 -20.74
CA ARG A 170 0.45 2.47 -22.03
C ARG A 170 0.38 3.99 -21.84
N PHE A 171 -0.49 4.45 -20.95
CA PHE A 171 -0.67 5.87 -20.67
C PHE A 171 0.59 6.51 -20.09
N GLU A 172 1.15 5.92 -19.02
CA GLU A 172 2.32 6.49 -18.34
C GLU A 172 3.57 6.49 -19.21
N LEU A 173 3.75 5.46 -20.05
CA LEU A 173 4.83 5.43 -21.05
C LEU A 173 4.66 6.53 -22.11
N ALA A 174 3.47 6.63 -22.72
CA ALA A 174 3.20 7.63 -23.76
C ALA A 174 3.35 9.07 -23.26
N ARG A 175 3.16 9.29 -21.95
CA ARG A 175 3.27 10.59 -21.28
C ARG A 175 4.65 10.84 -20.66
N GLY A 176 5.59 9.91 -20.76
CA GLY A 176 6.93 10.03 -20.15
C GLY A 176 6.89 10.15 -18.62
N LEU A 177 5.94 9.48 -17.97
CA LEU A 177 5.75 9.52 -16.51
C LEU A 177 6.57 8.45 -15.77
N VAL A 178 7.05 7.43 -16.48
CA VAL A 178 7.84 6.34 -15.91
C VAL A 178 9.33 6.70 -15.93
N GLY A 179 9.94 6.88 -14.75
CA GLY A 179 11.38 7.06 -14.62
C GLY A 179 12.11 5.74 -14.53
N PHE A 180 12.86 5.35 -15.57
CA PHE A 180 13.60 4.08 -15.61
C PHE A 180 14.96 4.14 -14.89
N GLN A 181 15.62 5.30 -14.89
CA GLN A 181 16.94 5.50 -14.27
C GLN A 181 16.85 6.19 -12.92
N SER A 182 16.01 7.22 -12.82
CA SER A 182 15.82 7.99 -11.60
C SER A 182 14.38 8.44 -11.44
N LEU A 183 13.99 8.74 -10.20
CA LEU A 183 12.73 9.41 -9.91
C LEU A 183 12.76 10.82 -10.53
N PRO A 184 11.74 11.22 -11.31
CA PRO A 184 11.65 12.59 -11.81
C PRO A 184 11.60 13.58 -10.63
N ALA A 185 12.50 14.55 -10.60
CA ALA A 185 12.55 15.54 -9.53
C ALA A 185 11.24 16.34 -9.45
N GLY A 186 10.75 16.57 -8.23
CA GLY A 186 9.52 17.34 -7.99
C GLY A 186 8.22 16.68 -8.44
N ARG A 187 8.23 15.37 -8.75
CA ARG A 187 7.01 14.61 -9.09
C ARG A 187 6.78 13.45 -8.12
N PRO A 188 5.53 13.11 -7.80
CA PRO A 188 5.23 11.89 -7.06
C PRO A 188 5.65 10.65 -7.87
N PRO A 189 5.87 9.50 -7.20
CA PRO A 189 6.10 8.22 -7.87
C PRO A 189 4.99 7.90 -8.87
N SER A 190 5.35 7.35 -10.04
CA SER A 190 4.37 6.93 -11.03
C SER A 190 3.51 5.75 -10.52
N GLY A 191 2.35 5.56 -11.14
CA GLY A 191 1.49 4.40 -10.91
C GLY A 191 2.20 3.09 -11.22
N CYS A 192 2.96 3.00 -12.32
CA CYS A 192 3.74 1.80 -12.64
C CYS A 192 4.78 1.47 -11.56
N ARG A 193 5.53 2.47 -11.09
CA ARG A 193 6.50 2.26 -10.01
C ARG A 193 5.78 1.83 -8.72
N THR A 194 4.67 2.46 -8.39
CA THR A 194 3.90 2.18 -7.17
C THR A 194 3.31 0.77 -7.20
N PHE A 195 2.71 0.38 -8.32
CA PHE A 195 2.15 -0.96 -8.53
C PHE A 195 3.24 -2.03 -8.49
N LEU A 196 4.44 -1.77 -9.06
CA LEU A 196 5.58 -2.69 -8.96
C LEU A 196 5.97 -3.03 -7.52
N ARG A 197 5.91 -2.04 -6.62
CA ARG A 197 6.25 -2.28 -5.20
C ARG A 197 5.22 -3.19 -4.54
N LEU A 198 3.94 -3.00 -4.83
CA LEU A 198 2.89 -3.93 -4.41
C LEU A 198 3.12 -5.32 -5.04
N HIS A 199 3.38 -5.39 -6.34
CA HIS A 199 3.64 -6.65 -7.06
C HIS A 199 4.77 -7.48 -6.43
N ARG A 200 5.90 -6.85 -6.08
CA ARG A 200 7.01 -7.52 -5.37
C ARG A 200 6.58 -8.03 -3.98
N ALA A 201 5.82 -7.24 -3.24
CA ALA A 201 5.28 -7.65 -1.94
C ALA A 201 4.24 -8.78 -2.06
N LEU A 202 3.50 -8.83 -3.17
CA LEU A 202 2.56 -9.92 -3.44
C LEU A 202 3.28 -11.26 -3.53
N LYS A 203 4.49 -11.28 -4.12
CA LYS A 203 5.30 -12.50 -4.20
C LYS A 203 5.68 -13.03 -2.83
N TRP A 204 6.14 -12.14 -1.94
CA TRP A 204 6.47 -12.51 -0.57
C TRP A 204 5.28 -13.18 0.12
N LEU A 205 4.11 -12.58 0.00
CA LEU A 205 2.90 -13.14 0.58
C LEU A 205 2.53 -14.49 -0.04
N GLU A 206 2.56 -14.62 -1.36
CA GLU A 206 2.31 -15.89 -2.06
C GLU A 206 3.18 -17.02 -1.51
N LEU A 207 4.49 -16.76 -1.36
CA LEU A 207 5.46 -17.71 -0.84
C LEU A 207 5.20 -18.04 0.64
N PHE A 208 4.93 -17.04 1.46
CA PHE A 208 4.64 -17.24 2.87
C PHE A 208 3.37 -18.08 3.07
N LEU A 209 2.27 -17.73 2.40
CA LEU A 209 1.00 -18.45 2.48
C LEU A 209 1.13 -19.88 1.91
N ARG A 210 1.92 -20.07 0.85
CA ARG A 210 2.22 -21.41 0.31
C ARG A 210 2.98 -22.26 1.34
N LYS A 211 4.05 -21.73 1.94
CA LYS A 211 4.80 -22.42 3.00
C LYS A 211 3.88 -22.75 4.17
N LEU A 212 3.07 -21.81 4.63
CA LEU A 212 2.10 -22.05 5.70
C LEU A 212 1.16 -23.22 5.34
N GLY A 213 0.61 -23.24 4.12
CA GLY A 213 -0.34 -24.28 3.68
C GLY A 213 0.25 -25.65 3.33
N THR A 214 1.58 -25.79 3.21
CA THR A 214 2.23 -27.03 2.76
C THR A 214 3.25 -27.59 3.75
N SER A 215 3.78 -26.78 4.66
CA SER A 215 4.73 -27.22 5.68
C SER A 215 4.05 -28.08 6.76
N PRO A 216 4.83 -28.95 7.44
CA PRO A 216 4.38 -29.70 8.62
C PRO A 216 3.81 -28.82 9.76
N GLU A 217 3.09 -29.43 10.69
CA GLU A 217 2.42 -28.71 11.79
C GLU A 217 3.37 -28.06 12.79
N ASP A 218 4.57 -28.60 12.97
CA ASP A 218 5.61 -28.10 13.86
C ASP A 218 6.48 -27.00 13.21
N ALA A 219 6.23 -26.67 11.94
CA ALA A 219 6.99 -25.66 11.24
C ALA A 219 6.75 -24.25 11.79
N ASP A 220 7.86 -23.55 12.10
CA ASP A 220 7.86 -22.19 12.66
C ASP A 220 7.42 -21.12 11.64
N PRO A 221 6.30 -20.40 11.89
CA PRO A 221 5.86 -19.31 11.03
C PRO A 221 6.83 -18.14 10.92
N SER A 222 7.60 -17.82 11.97
CA SER A 222 8.62 -16.78 11.92
C SER A 222 9.65 -17.09 10.84
N ARG A 223 10.20 -18.31 10.87
CA ARG A 223 11.14 -18.79 9.87
C ARG A 223 10.54 -18.85 8.46
N MET A 224 9.32 -19.37 8.31
CA MET A 224 8.65 -19.40 7.00
C MET A 224 8.45 -17.99 6.41
N CYS A 225 8.08 -17.02 7.25
CA CYS A 225 7.89 -15.63 6.85
C CYS A 225 9.21 -14.96 6.46
N ALA A 226 10.28 -15.21 7.23
CA ALA A 226 11.62 -14.73 6.96
C ALA A 226 12.19 -15.30 5.65
N ASP A 227 12.07 -16.61 5.42
CA ASP A 227 12.55 -17.26 4.19
C ASP A 227 11.85 -16.69 2.94
N ALA A 228 10.52 -16.54 3.01
CA ALA A 228 9.75 -15.92 1.93
C ALA A 228 10.19 -14.47 1.66
N TYR A 229 10.53 -13.73 2.71
CA TYR A 229 10.98 -12.34 2.59
C TYR A 229 12.35 -12.24 1.93
N GLN A 230 13.28 -13.13 2.30
CA GLN A 230 14.61 -13.19 1.71
C GLN A 230 14.54 -13.44 0.20
N GLU A 231 13.64 -14.31 -0.23
CA GLU A 231 13.46 -14.64 -1.65
C GLU A 231 12.81 -13.48 -2.44
N ALA A 232 11.73 -12.89 -1.92
CA ALA A 232 10.89 -12.00 -2.72
C ALA A 232 11.20 -10.50 -2.56
N LEU A 233 11.56 -10.05 -1.35
CA LEU A 233 11.58 -8.63 -0.99
C LEU A 233 12.95 -8.11 -0.57
N ALA A 234 13.76 -8.93 0.10
CA ALA A 234 15.08 -8.52 0.57
C ALA A 234 15.96 -7.90 -0.55
N PRO A 235 16.00 -8.41 -1.79
CA PRO A 235 16.80 -7.81 -2.86
C PRO A 235 16.48 -6.34 -3.14
N TYR A 236 15.26 -5.89 -2.84
CA TYR A 236 14.77 -4.54 -3.11
C TYR A 236 14.78 -3.61 -1.88
N HIS A 237 15.15 -4.13 -0.72
CA HIS A 237 15.15 -3.40 0.54
C HIS A 237 16.58 -3.07 1.00
N SER A 238 16.74 -1.86 1.54
CA SER A 238 17.99 -1.45 2.18
C SER A 238 18.26 -2.29 3.44
N TRP A 239 19.51 -2.32 3.87
CA TRP A 239 19.91 -3.09 5.05
C TRP A 239 19.05 -2.78 6.28
N TRP A 240 18.76 -1.50 6.55
CA TRP A 240 17.92 -1.09 7.67
C TRP A 240 16.48 -1.61 7.59
N VAL A 241 15.90 -1.61 6.39
CA VAL A 241 14.54 -2.16 6.17
C VAL A 241 14.53 -3.68 6.38
N ARG A 242 15.61 -4.38 5.99
CA ARG A 242 15.76 -5.82 6.26
C ARG A 242 15.82 -6.12 7.76
N GLN A 243 16.53 -5.29 8.54
CA GLN A 243 16.58 -5.45 10.00
C GLN A 243 15.21 -5.21 10.66
N ALA A 244 14.49 -4.16 10.24
CA ALA A 244 13.14 -3.89 10.75
C ALA A 244 12.17 -5.04 10.43
N ALA A 245 12.23 -5.60 9.21
CA ALA A 245 11.43 -6.75 8.83
C ALA A 245 11.78 -7.99 9.66
N ALA A 246 13.07 -8.27 9.88
CA ALA A 246 13.51 -9.38 10.72
C ALA A 246 12.95 -9.29 12.16
N LEU A 247 12.95 -8.09 12.75
CA LEU A 247 12.33 -7.85 14.06
C LEU A 247 10.83 -8.09 14.05
N ALA A 248 10.12 -7.67 12.99
CA ALA A 248 8.68 -7.94 12.86
C ALA A 248 8.38 -9.45 12.77
N PHE A 249 9.25 -10.24 12.10
CA PHE A 249 9.06 -11.68 11.98
C PHE A 249 9.22 -12.44 13.30
N LEU A 250 10.00 -11.92 14.25
CA LEU A 250 10.08 -12.47 15.61
C LEU A 250 8.76 -12.33 16.39
N ALA A 251 7.90 -11.40 15.99
CA ALA A 251 6.59 -11.18 16.57
C ALA A 251 5.47 -11.93 15.81
N MET A 252 5.81 -12.86 14.91
CA MET A 252 4.82 -13.68 14.23
C MET A 252 4.02 -14.53 15.24
N PRO A 253 2.69 -14.63 15.08
CA PRO A 253 1.88 -15.55 15.88
C PRO A 253 2.25 -17.01 15.64
N SER A 254 1.86 -17.88 16.57
CA SER A 254 1.97 -19.32 16.39
C SER A 254 1.16 -19.80 15.18
N ARG A 255 1.53 -20.95 14.62
CA ARG A 255 0.83 -21.55 13.48
C ARG A 255 -0.67 -21.73 13.75
N ARG A 256 -1.02 -22.15 14.97
CA ARG A 256 -2.41 -22.31 15.41
C ARG A 256 -3.18 -20.98 15.39
N GLU A 257 -2.59 -19.91 15.91
CA GLU A 257 -3.19 -18.58 15.89
C GLU A 257 -3.36 -18.04 14.47
N LEU A 258 -2.38 -18.28 13.58
CA LEU A 258 -2.50 -17.91 12.17
C LEU A 258 -3.68 -18.63 11.50
N TYR A 259 -3.86 -19.92 11.74
CA TYR A 259 -5.01 -20.65 11.20
C TYR A 259 -6.33 -20.18 11.81
N HIS A 260 -6.34 -19.79 13.08
CA HIS A 260 -7.51 -19.16 13.70
C HIS A 260 -7.86 -17.84 13.02
N ILE A 261 -6.89 -16.97 12.76
CA ILE A 261 -7.06 -15.73 11.99
C ILE A 261 -7.57 -16.01 10.57
N LEU A 262 -7.00 -17.01 9.88
CA LEU A 262 -7.43 -17.39 8.53
C LEU A 262 -8.85 -17.98 8.48
N SER A 263 -9.32 -18.54 9.60
CA SER A 263 -10.63 -19.17 9.75
C SER A 263 -11.69 -18.25 10.37
N ALA A 264 -11.26 -17.12 10.97
CA ALA A 264 -12.11 -16.12 11.59
C ALA A 264 -13.00 -15.43 10.53
N GLY A 265 -14.13 -16.06 10.22
CA GLY A 265 -15.02 -15.60 9.15
C GLY A 265 -16.09 -16.60 8.73
N GLY A 266 -16.39 -17.61 9.55
CA GLY A 266 -17.45 -18.60 9.30
C GLY A 266 -17.03 -19.78 8.41
N GLY A 267 -15.74 -20.14 8.40
CA GLY A 267 -15.28 -21.36 7.73
C GLY A 267 -15.52 -22.60 8.60
N GLU A 268 -15.98 -23.69 8.00
CA GLU A 268 -16.00 -25.00 8.64
C GLU A 268 -14.58 -25.42 9.07
N GLU A 269 -14.46 -25.91 10.31
CA GLU A 269 -13.23 -26.48 10.85
C GLU A 269 -12.65 -27.52 9.88
N GLY A 270 -11.34 -27.46 9.62
CA GLY A 270 -10.64 -28.39 8.72
C GLY A 270 -10.53 -27.97 7.24
N LYS A 271 -11.27 -26.96 6.75
CA LYS A 271 -11.12 -26.45 5.35
C LYS A 271 -10.07 -25.34 5.20
N GLY A 272 -9.43 -24.91 6.28
CA GLY A 272 -8.46 -23.80 6.31
C GLY A 272 -7.28 -23.97 5.32
N PRO A 273 -6.53 -25.08 5.35
CA PRO A 273 -5.40 -25.30 4.45
C PRO A 273 -5.80 -25.28 2.96
N ARG A 274 -6.95 -25.90 2.61
CA ARG A 274 -7.44 -25.89 1.23
C ARG A 274 -7.77 -24.48 0.75
N ARG A 275 -8.51 -23.69 1.55
CA ARG A 275 -8.85 -22.29 1.21
C ARG A 275 -7.61 -21.40 1.09
N LEU A 276 -6.59 -21.67 1.92
CA LEU A 276 -5.30 -21.00 1.84
C LEU A 276 -4.61 -21.29 0.51
N LEU A 277 -4.55 -22.56 0.09
CA LEU A 277 -3.95 -22.93 -1.19
C LEU A 277 -4.75 -22.41 -2.39
N ASP A 278 -6.08 -22.36 -2.29
CA ASP A 278 -6.93 -21.73 -3.31
C ASP A 278 -6.61 -20.24 -3.47
N THR A 279 -6.41 -19.54 -2.35
CA THR A 279 -5.97 -18.14 -2.33
C THR A 279 -4.60 -17.97 -2.98
N VAL A 280 -3.65 -18.84 -2.63
CA VAL A 280 -2.29 -18.85 -3.22
C VAL A 280 -2.36 -19.01 -4.74
N ARG A 281 -3.25 -19.87 -5.25
CA ARG A 281 -3.44 -20.05 -6.70
C ARG A 281 -3.98 -18.78 -7.37
N SER A 282 -5.00 -18.15 -6.78
CA SER A 282 -5.52 -16.86 -7.29
C SER A 282 -4.44 -15.77 -7.33
N ILE A 283 -3.63 -15.67 -6.27
CA ILE A 283 -2.51 -14.72 -6.19
C ILE A 283 -1.47 -15.02 -7.28
N ALA A 284 -1.07 -16.28 -7.44
CA ALA A 284 -0.07 -16.69 -8.41
C ALA A 284 -0.49 -16.35 -9.86
N HIS A 285 -1.77 -16.52 -10.21
CA HIS A 285 -2.27 -16.18 -11.55
C HIS A 285 -2.11 -14.70 -11.87
N VAL A 286 -2.57 -13.80 -10.99
CA VAL A 286 -2.43 -12.35 -11.22
C VAL A 286 -0.97 -11.90 -11.11
N TYR A 287 -0.17 -12.52 -10.23
CA TYR A 287 1.25 -12.27 -10.12
C TYR A 287 1.96 -12.58 -11.45
N ASN A 288 1.74 -13.77 -12.03
CA ASN A 288 2.39 -14.16 -13.28
C ASN A 288 2.01 -13.22 -14.45
N ALA A 289 0.72 -12.89 -14.60
CA ALA A 289 0.27 -11.96 -15.63
C ALA A 289 0.89 -10.55 -15.45
N THR A 290 1.00 -10.09 -14.20
CA THR A 290 1.66 -8.82 -13.87
C THR A 290 3.15 -8.87 -14.19
N GLN A 291 3.81 -9.97 -13.82
CA GLN A 291 5.24 -10.20 -14.04
C GLN A 291 5.57 -10.19 -15.54
N GLU A 292 4.78 -10.89 -16.36
CA GLU A 292 4.92 -10.92 -17.82
C GLU A 292 4.75 -9.52 -18.43
N LEU A 293 3.72 -8.78 -18.01
CA LEU A 293 3.47 -7.43 -18.51
C LEU A 293 4.63 -6.47 -18.18
N TYR A 294 5.16 -6.53 -16.95
CA TYR A 294 6.29 -5.68 -16.55
C TYR A 294 7.59 -6.09 -17.25
N ALA A 295 7.82 -7.39 -17.42
CA ALA A 295 8.97 -7.92 -18.15
C ALA A 295 8.97 -7.43 -19.60
N ALA A 296 7.82 -7.52 -20.27
CA ALA A 296 7.64 -7.09 -21.67
C ALA A 296 7.94 -5.60 -21.90
N HIS A 297 7.87 -4.76 -20.86
CA HIS A 297 8.15 -3.32 -20.93
C HIS A 297 9.45 -2.92 -20.21
N GLY A 298 10.29 -3.87 -19.79
CA GLY A 298 11.54 -3.58 -19.08
C GLY A 298 11.35 -2.91 -17.70
N MET A 299 10.17 -3.06 -17.08
CA MET A 299 9.78 -2.34 -15.87
C MET A 299 10.08 -3.11 -14.57
N LEU A 300 10.67 -4.31 -14.63
CA LEU A 300 10.94 -5.10 -13.43
C LEU A 300 11.99 -4.48 -12.49
N ALA A 301 12.77 -3.52 -12.97
CA ALA A 301 13.86 -2.87 -12.23
C ALA A 301 13.63 -1.38 -11.97
N LEU A 302 12.38 -0.88 -12.07
CA LEU A 302 12.11 0.54 -11.79
C LEU A 302 12.66 0.94 -10.39
N PRO A 303 13.29 2.13 -10.28
CA PRO A 303 13.94 2.62 -9.05
C PRO A 303 12.93 2.84 -7.92
#